data_AF-A0A1I3WHE4-F1
#
_entry.id   AF-A0A1I3WHE4-F1
#
_cell.length_a   1.000
_cell.length_b   1.000
_cell.length_c   1.000
_cell.angle_alpha   90.00
_cell.angle_beta   90.00
_cell.angle_gamma   90.00
#
_symmetry.space_group_name_H-M   'P 1'
#
loop_
_entity.id
_entity.type
_entity.pdbx_description
1 polymer ?
#
loop_
_entity_poly.entity_id
_entity_poly.type
_entity_poly.pdbx_seq_one_letter_code
_entity_poly.pdbx_strand_id
1 'polypeptide(L)'
;MSPPELCFRAETEDGTIVNDPSEDSIHTLIKGLALPDNSFLTIEPPDGSPAWFAVISLLPDGAYEVEYRDPARGVHDLTPENDRSRIAREVTMWLTRTCRFHERRPGLRSVTAWRSPTRLYDLLGTYWSPVAAGLGFAAVWCEGVSIEETARRLRADLSSATPCTLRGIGHGFDGDARPGDRAGIILVGEAGTWTLAVQVQEMDVTSEPALSALSRSGGRVLSMGWHVNGAHRITYAVDGLVVSSAPMEKIPAPLEQHMEGLSMPGVNWDEDDEDGDFSTEEMIDTALVLVGRVTGRELDKKWLDAIHTRYVIPEGTWP
;
A
#
# COMPACT_ATOMS: atom_id res chain seq x y z
N MET A 1 -3.54 20.63 -27.98
CA MET A 1 -3.12 19.71 -26.91
C MET A 1 -2.07 20.44 -26.11
N SER A 2 -2.38 20.72 -24.84
CA SER A 2 -1.35 21.13 -23.88
C SER A 2 -0.52 19.89 -23.55
N PRO A 3 0.81 20.00 -23.36
CA PRO A 3 1.62 18.89 -22.90
C PRO A 3 1.12 18.36 -21.54
N PRO A 4 1.33 17.07 -21.22
CA PRO A 4 0.97 16.52 -19.91
C PRO A 4 1.61 17.36 -18.80
N GLU A 5 0.85 17.62 -17.73
CA GLU A 5 1.35 18.35 -16.58
C GLU A 5 2.39 17.49 -15.85
N LEU A 6 3.63 17.99 -15.77
CA LEU A 6 4.71 17.35 -15.03
C LEU A 6 4.38 17.33 -13.53
N CYS A 7 4.51 16.18 -12.87
CA CYS A 7 4.27 16.11 -11.42
C CYS A 7 5.46 16.68 -10.62
N PHE A 8 6.69 16.42 -11.08
CA PHE A 8 7.94 16.89 -10.47
C PHE A 8 9.12 16.77 -11.43
N ARG A 9 10.23 17.40 -11.07
CA ARG A 9 11.53 17.25 -11.75
C ARG A 9 12.62 16.94 -10.74
N ALA A 10 13.59 16.16 -11.16
CA ALA A 10 14.87 15.97 -10.49
C ALA A 10 15.92 16.87 -11.15
N GLU A 11 16.71 17.55 -10.33
CA GLU A 11 17.84 18.36 -10.77
C GLU A 11 19.06 18.08 -9.88
N THR A 12 20.17 17.69 -10.49
CA THR A 12 21.47 17.56 -9.81
C THR A 12 22.22 18.89 -9.82
N GLU A 13 23.18 19.06 -8.91
CA GLU A 13 24.00 20.28 -8.82
C GLU A 13 24.73 20.61 -10.13
N ASP A 14 25.12 19.59 -10.91
CA ASP A 14 25.77 19.77 -12.21
C ASP A 14 24.82 20.21 -13.35
N GLY A 15 23.52 20.38 -13.05
CA GLY A 15 22.51 20.84 -13.99
C GLY A 15 21.85 19.73 -14.82
N THR A 16 22.06 18.45 -14.49
CA THR A 16 21.28 17.36 -15.10
C THR A 16 19.84 17.43 -14.61
N ILE A 17 18.91 17.63 -15.55
CA ILE A 17 17.47 17.69 -15.26
C ILE A 17 16.78 16.47 -15.84
N VAL A 18 16.01 15.77 -15.02
CA VAL A 18 15.11 14.69 -15.44
C VAL A 18 13.69 15.04 -15.00
N ASN A 19 12.78 15.13 -15.96
CA ASN A 19 11.36 15.36 -15.68
C ASN A 19 10.68 14.02 -15.40
N ASP A 20 9.84 13.97 -14.36
CA ASP A 20 9.12 12.77 -13.92
C ASP A 20 10.03 11.52 -13.80
N PRO A 21 11.11 11.59 -13.01
CA PRO A 21 12.08 10.50 -12.93
C PRO A 21 11.48 9.25 -12.27
N SER A 22 11.67 8.10 -12.93
CA SER A 22 11.41 6.77 -12.34
C SER A 22 12.37 6.47 -11.16
N GLU A 23 12.07 5.44 -10.36
CA GLU A 23 12.98 4.96 -9.30
C GLU A 23 14.39 4.67 -9.86
N ASP A 24 14.48 4.00 -11.01
CA ASP A 24 15.75 3.70 -11.67
C ASP A 24 16.49 4.97 -12.13
N SER A 25 15.74 5.99 -12.56
CA SER A 25 16.31 7.28 -12.93
C SER A 25 16.89 7.98 -11.70
N ILE A 26 16.14 8.02 -10.58
CA ILE A 26 16.61 8.56 -9.31
C ILE A 26 17.86 7.80 -8.83
N HIS A 27 17.83 6.48 -8.87
CA HIS A 27 18.97 5.64 -8.51
C HIS A 27 20.21 5.93 -9.37
N THR A 28 20.01 6.16 -10.67
CA THR A 28 21.09 6.53 -11.61
C THR A 28 21.66 7.91 -11.27
N LEU A 29 20.81 8.88 -10.95
CA LEU A 29 21.24 10.22 -10.53
C LEU A 29 22.02 10.18 -9.20
N ILE A 30 21.55 9.42 -8.21
CA ILE A 30 22.26 9.22 -6.93
C ILE A 30 23.65 8.61 -7.14
N LYS A 31 23.77 7.65 -8.07
CA LYS A 31 25.07 7.06 -8.45
C LYS A 31 26.03 8.07 -9.10
N GLY A 32 25.49 9.08 -9.77
CA GLY A 32 26.24 10.16 -10.41
C GLY A 32 26.74 11.24 -9.46
N LEU A 33 26.26 11.27 -8.21
CA LEU A 33 26.73 12.24 -7.22
C LEU A 33 28.19 12.00 -6.86
N ALA A 34 28.99 13.06 -6.89
CA ALA A 34 30.42 13.06 -6.63
C ALA A 34 30.87 14.42 -6.10
N LEU A 35 31.65 14.41 -5.01
CA LEU A 35 32.24 15.63 -4.47
C LEU A 35 33.47 16.08 -5.28
N PRO A 36 33.72 17.40 -5.39
CA PRO A 36 32.89 18.50 -4.89
C PRO A 36 31.84 19.00 -5.89
N ASP A 37 31.87 18.51 -7.14
CA ASP A 37 31.22 19.18 -8.27
C ASP A 37 29.74 18.80 -8.48
N ASN A 38 29.29 17.68 -7.91
CA ASN A 38 27.92 17.18 -8.03
C ASN A 38 27.46 16.53 -6.72
N SER A 39 27.28 17.34 -5.68
CA SER A 39 27.12 16.89 -4.30
C SER A 39 25.67 16.59 -3.89
N PHE A 40 24.67 17.08 -4.63
CA PHE A 40 23.27 16.86 -4.28
C PHE A 40 22.35 16.68 -5.49
N LEU A 41 21.19 16.09 -5.21
CA LEU A 41 20.05 15.93 -6.09
C LEU A 41 18.82 16.52 -5.41
N THR A 42 18.15 17.48 -6.06
CA THR A 42 16.90 18.09 -5.61
C THR A 42 15.75 17.56 -6.44
N ILE A 43 14.62 17.25 -5.79
CA ILE A 43 13.38 16.85 -6.45
C ILE A 43 12.24 17.72 -5.95
N GLU A 44 11.59 18.43 -6.87
CA GLU A 44 10.60 19.46 -6.56
C GLU A 44 9.53 19.61 -7.66
N PRO A 45 8.41 20.30 -7.38
CA PRO A 45 7.46 20.71 -8.41
C PRO A 45 8.14 21.50 -9.55
N PRO A 46 7.66 21.36 -10.80
CA PRO A 46 8.29 21.99 -11.97
C PRO A 46 8.12 23.51 -12.02
N ASP A 47 7.19 24.08 -11.24
CA ASP A 47 6.80 25.49 -11.27
C ASP A 47 7.78 26.45 -10.55
N GLY A 48 8.85 25.91 -9.93
CA GLY A 48 9.93 26.68 -9.30
C GLY A 48 9.52 27.42 -8.03
N SER A 49 8.36 27.12 -7.46
CA SER A 49 7.94 27.59 -6.14
C SER A 49 7.61 26.37 -5.27
N PRO A 50 8.62 25.71 -4.66
CA PRO A 50 8.42 24.38 -4.12
C PRO A 50 7.45 24.41 -2.94
N ALA A 51 6.22 23.96 -3.20
CA ALA A 51 5.24 23.64 -2.17
C ALA A 51 5.71 22.48 -1.27
N TRP A 52 6.66 21.70 -1.77
CA TRP A 52 7.36 20.59 -1.12
C TRP A 52 8.66 20.31 -1.89
N PHE A 53 9.62 19.63 -1.26
CA PHE A 53 10.81 19.13 -1.95
C PHE A 53 11.41 17.91 -1.23
N ALA A 54 12.21 17.13 -1.96
CA ALA A 54 13.16 16.18 -1.41
C ALA A 54 14.58 16.54 -1.86
N VAL A 55 15.57 16.44 -0.98
CA VAL A 55 16.99 16.66 -1.31
C VAL A 55 17.79 15.45 -0.85
N ILE A 56 18.65 14.94 -1.73
CA ILE A 56 19.60 13.87 -1.41
C ILE A 56 21.00 14.46 -1.52
N SER A 57 21.74 14.49 -0.42
CA SER A 57 23.09 15.06 -0.33
C SER A 57 24.13 13.97 -0.10
N LEU A 58 25.24 14.01 -0.83
CA LEU A 58 26.42 13.18 -0.60
C LEU A 58 27.38 13.87 0.38
N LEU A 59 27.68 13.21 1.49
CA LEU A 59 28.52 13.72 2.56
C LEU A 59 30.02 13.42 2.30
N PRO A 60 30.95 14.16 2.93
CA PRO A 60 32.40 13.96 2.76
C PRO A 60 32.92 12.57 3.15
N ASP A 61 32.20 11.84 4.01
CA ASP A 61 32.52 10.48 4.40
C ASP A 61 31.96 9.41 3.44
N GLY A 62 31.25 9.83 2.39
CA GLY A 62 30.64 8.98 1.39
C GLY A 62 29.22 8.49 1.74
N ALA A 63 28.67 8.90 2.88
CA ALA A 63 27.28 8.64 3.25
C ALA A 63 26.31 9.60 2.54
N TYR A 64 25.01 9.28 2.59
CA TYR A 64 23.96 10.18 2.10
C TYR A 64 23.09 10.69 3.24
N GLU A 65 22.57 11.90 3.05
CA GLU A 65 21.51 12.48 3.86
C GLU A 65 20.34 12.82 2.95
N VAL A 66 19.12 12.44 3.38
CA VAL A 66 17.89 12.69 2.64
C VAL A 66 16.98 13.60 3.46
N GLU A 67 16.69 14.78 2.93
CA GLU A 67 15.71 15.72 3.49
C GLU A 67 14.39 15.59 2.75
N TYR A 68 13.29 15.46 3.50
CA TYR A 68 11.93 15.56 2.98
C TYR A 68 11.24 16.76 3.61
N ARG A 69 10.66 17.63 2.79
CA ARG A 69 9.94 18.80 3.30
C ARG A 69 8.62 18.99 2.58
N ASP A 70 7.53 19.01 3.36
CA ASP A 70 6.19 19.39 2.90
C ASP A 70 5.50 20.22 4.01
N PRO A 71 5.57 21.56 3.92
CA PRO A 71 4.92 22.44 4.89
C PRO A 71 3.40 22.28 4.97
N ALA A 72 2.72 21.90 3.88
CA ALA A 72 1.27 21.75 3.87
C ALA A 72 0.81 20.51 4.65
N ARG A 73 1.69 19.51 4.79
CA ARG A 73 1.50 18.31 5.62
C ARG A 73 2.20 18.39 6.98
N GLY A 74 2.99 19.44 7.22
CA GLY A 74 3.81 19.59 8.43
C GLY A 74 5.00 18.61 8.48
N VAL A 75 5.46 18.11 7.33
CA VAL A 75 6.57 17.17 7.21
C VAL A 75 7.88 17.94 7.09
N HIS A 76 8.86 17.58 7.92
CA HIS A 76 10.24 18.01 7.82
C HIS A 76 11.11 16.93 8.47
N ASP A 77 11.59 16.00 7.65
CA ASP A 77 12.36 14.84 8.09
C ASP A 77 13.74 14.85 7.44
N LEU A 78 14.77 14.50 8.21
CA LEU A 78 16.16 14.41 7.77
C LEU A 78 16.71 13.04 8.18
N THR A 79 17.09 12.22 7.21
CA THR A 79 17.46 10.82 7.45
C THR A 79 18.81 10.48 6.81
N PRO A 80 19.78 9.95 7.59
CA PRO A 80 21.01 9.40 7.03
C PRO A 80 20.78 8.00 6.45
N GLU A 81 21.32 7.71 5.26
CA GLU A 81 21.23 6.41 4.59
C GLU A 81 22.48 6.17 3.72
N ASN A 82 22.90 4.92 3.56
CA ASN A 82 24.07 4.53 2.77
C ASN A 82 23.71 3.67 1.55
N ASP A 83 22.51 3.07 1.54
CA ASP A 83 22.03 2.26 0.43
C ASP A 83 21.28 3.12 -0.59
N ARG A 84 21.92 3.34 -1.75
CA ARG A 84 21.38 4.12 -2.88
C ARG A 84 20.07 3.56 -3.41
N SER A 85 19.92 2.24 -3.45
CA SER A 85 18.69 1.60 -3.95
C SER A 85 17.55 1.83 -2.95
N ARG A 86 17.85 1.78 -1.66
CA ARG A 86 16.88 2.12 -0.62
C ARG A 86 16.46 3.59 -0.68
N ILE A 87 17.41 4.52 -0.85
CA ILE A 87 17.11 5.96 -1.01
C ILE A 87 16.19 6.17 -2.20
N ALA A 88 16.53 5.63 -3.37
CA ALA A 88 15.73 5.78 -4.58
C ALA A 88 14.28 5.33 -4.35
N ARG A 89 14.10 4.13 -3.80
CA ARG A 89 12.79 3.58 -3.46
C ARG A 89 12.00 4.44 -2.46
N GLU A 90 12.62 4.85 -1.36
CA GLU A 90 11.97 5.64 -0.31
C GLU A 90 11.57 7.04 -0.80
N VAL A 91 12.44 7.67 -1.59
CA VAL A 91 12.16 8.94 -2.24
C VAL A 91 11.02 8.81 -3.26
N THR A 92 11.04 7.81 -4.15
CA THR A 92 9.93 7.56 -5.07
C THR A 92 8.59 7.39 -4.33
N MET A 93 8.57 6.59 -3.25
CA MET A 93 7.37 6.42 -2.42
C MET A 93 6.89 7.74 -1.81
N TRP A 94 7.81 8.57 -1.33
CA TRP A 94 7.47 9.87 -0.77
C TRP A 94 6.90 10.82 -1.83
N LEU A 95 7.52 10.88 -3.01
CA LEU A 95 7.08 11.70 -4.15
C LEU A 95 5.67 11.33 -4.59
N THR A 96 5.37 10.04 -4.77
CA THR A 96 4.02 9.58 -5.13
C THR A 96 2.96 10.03 -4.10
N ARG A 97 3.28 9.97 -2.79
CA ARG A 97 2.36 10.42 -1.73
C ARG A 97 2.16 11.93 -1.76
N THR A 98 3.24 12.68 -1.98
CA THR A 98 3.25 14.14 -1.91
C THR A 98 2.56 14.74 -3.14
N CYS A 99 2.87 14.27 -4.35
CA CYS A 99 2.18 14.66 -5.58
C CYS A 99 0.66 14.53 -5.46
N ARG A 100 0.17 13.34 -5.08
CA ARG A 100 -1.27 13.09 -4.93
C ARG A 100 -1.96 13.98 -3.89
N PHE A 101 -1.25 14.36 -2.84
CA PHE A 101 -1.80 15.29 -1.83
C PHE A 101 -2.00 16.68 -2.41
N HIS A 102 -1.02 17.18 -3.18
CA HIS A 102 -1.05 18.53 -3.75
C HIS A 102 -1.95 18.63 -5.00
N GLU A 103 -2.05 17.58 -5.82
CA GLU A 103 -3.05 17.47 -6.91
C GLU A 103 -4.49 17.61 -6.38
N ARG A 104 -4.76 17.11 -5.17
CA ARG A 104 -6.07 17.19 -4.52
C ARG A 104 -6.36 18.56 -3.88
N ARG A 105 -5.43 19.52 -3.93
CA ARG A 105 -5.63 20.91 -3.47
C ARG A 105 -5.47 21.94 -4.61
N PRO A 106 -6.49 22.18 -5.44
CA PRO A 106 -6.57 23.41 -6.21
C PRO A 106 -7.41 24.44 -5.45
N GLY A 107 -6.79 25.55 -5.05
CA GLY A 107 -7.52 26.74 -4.63
C GLY A 107 -8.33 27.33 -5.80
N LEU A 108 -9.65 27.47 -5.58
CA LEU A 108 -10.63 28.24 -6.37
C LEU A 108 -10.83 27.82 -7.85
N ARG A 109 -11.63 26.76 -8.04
CA ARG A 109 -12.94 26.87 -8.71
C ARG A 109 -13.77 25.62 -8.45
N SER A 110 -14.92 25.84 -7.82
CA SER A 110 -15.98 24.85 -7.64
C SER A 110 -16.39 24.23 -8.97
N VAL A 111 -16.08 22.95 -9.15
CA VAL A 111 -17.04 21.99 -9.71
C VAL A 111 -17.11 20.83 -8.73
N THR A 112 -18.08 20.91 -7.81
CA THR A 112 -18.56 19.79 -7.03
C THR A 112 -18.99 18.67 -7.97
N ALA A 113 -18.11 17.71 -8.18
CA ALA A 113 -18.48 16.32 -8.36
C ALA A 113 -17.84 15.56 -7.20
N TRP A 114 -18.44 15.65 -6.00
CA TRP A 114 -18.29 14.58 -5.03
C TRP A 114 -18.76 13.31 -5.73
N ARG A 115 -17.82 12.51 -6.24
CA ARG A 115 -18.10 11.11 -6.55
C ARG A 115 -18.44 10.49 -5.21
N SER A 116 -19.71 10.16 -5.00
CA SER A 116 -20.14 9.26 -3.93
C SER A 116 -19.20 8.03 -3.95
N PRO A 117 -18.79 7.47 -2.80
CA PRO A 117 -17.99 6.25 -2.79
C PRO A 117 -18.87 5.08 -3.26
N THR A 118 -18.99 4.93 -4.57
CA THR A 118 -19.70 3.81 -5.22
C THR A 118 -18.78 2.62 -5.39
N ARG A 119 -17.45 2.82 -5.31
CA ARG A 119 -16.43 1.77 -5.35
C ARG A 119 -15.93 1.45 -3.93
N LEU A 120 -15.71 0.16 -3.66
CA LEU A 120 -15.18 -0.37 -2.40
C LEU A 120 -13.76 0.12 -2.12
N TYR A 121 -12.95 0.37 -3.16
CA TYR A 121 -11.63 0.99 -3.01
C TYR A 121 -11.72 2.38 -2.38
N ASP A 122 -12.57 3.27 -2.93
CA ASP A 122 -12.78 4.62 -2.38
C ASP A 122 -13.26 4.55 -0.94
N LEU A 123 -14.21 3.65 -0.68
CA LEU A 123 -14.72 3.41 0.66
C LEU A 123 -13.58 3.03 1.61
N LEU A 124 -12.76 2.03 1.25
CA LEU A 124 -11.62 1.59 2.07
C LEU A 124 -10.62 2.73 2.30
N GLY A 125 -10.32 3.52 1.26
CA GLY A 125 -9.49 4.71 1.36
C GLY A 125 -10.02 5.74 2.36
N THR A 126 -11.35 5.89 2.50
CA THR A 126 -11.88 6.81 3.53
C THR A 126 -11.59 6.38 4.96
N TYR A 127 -11.31 5.10 5.23
CA TYR A 127 -11.03 4.55 6.57
C TYR A 127 -9.55 4.35 6.84
N TRP A 128 -8.75 4.23 5.80
CA TRP A 128 -7.39 3.75 5.92
C TRP A 128 -6.42 4.54 5.04
N SER A 129 -5.62 5.40 5.68
CA SER A 129 -4.77 6.37 4.99
C SER A 129 -3.71 5.75 4.06
N PRO A 130 -3.04 4.64 4.40
CA PRO A 130 -2.22 3.89 3.44
C PRO A 130 -2.93 3.54 2.12
N VAL A 131 -4.19 3.07 2.17
CA VAL A 131 -4.96 2.77 0.96
C VAL A 131 -5.24 4.05 0.19
N ALA A 132 -5.72 5.10 0.86
CA ALA A 132 -5.95 6.41 0.24
C ALA A 132 -4.70 7.04 -0.38
N ALA A 133 -3.53 6.72 0.17
CA ALA A 133 -2.22 7.20 -0.26
C ALA A 133 -1.58 6.31 -1.34
N GLY A 134 -2.21 5.19 -1.74
CA GLY A 134 -1.66 4.33 -2.78
C GLY A 134 -0.68 3.26 -2.31
N LEU A 135 -0.52 3.01 -1.01
CA LEU A 135 0.64 2.29 -0.49
C LEU A 135 0.51 0.79 -0.48
N GLY A 136 -0.65 0.29 -0.05
CA GLY A 136 -0.84 -1.14 0.08
C GLY A 136 -1.88 -1.50 1.12
N PHE A 137 -2.33 -2.74 1.03
CA PHE A 137 -2.91 -3.48 2.15
C PHE A 137 -2.81 -4.98 1.91
N ALA A 138 -2.81 -5.73 3.01
CA ALA A 138 -2.95 -7.18 3.01
C ALA A 138 -4.20 -7.57 3.78
N ALA A 139 -4.99 -8.49 3.23
CA ALA A 139 -6.19 -9.00 3.85
C ALA A 139 -6.38 -10.50 3.57
N VAL A 140 -6.95 -11.21 4.54
CA VAL A 140 -7.35 -12.62 4.42
C VAL A 140 -8.75 -12.84 4.97
N TRP A 141 -9.51 -13.68 4.28
CA TRP A 141 -10.81 -14.19 4.71
C TRP A 141 -10.68 -15.68 4.99
N CYS A 142 -11.04 -16.10 6.20
CA CYS A 142 -10.94 -17.49 6.66
C CYS A 142 -12.33 -18.05 6.96
N GLU A 143 -12.75 -19.11 6.28
CA GLU A 143 -14.07 -19.69 6.47
C GLU A 143 -14.16 -20.51 7.76
N GLY A 144 -15.17 -20.24 8.60
CA GLY A 144 -15.45 -21.05 9.78
C GLY A 144 -14.37 -21.00 10.87
N VAL A 145 -13.40 -20.10 10.76
CA VAL A 145 -12.34 -19.89 11.76
C VAL A 145 -12.73 -18.72 12.65
N SER A 146 -12.65 -18.87 13.98
CA SER A 146 -12.96 -17.77 14.90
C SER A 146 -11.91 -16.65 14.85
N ILE A 147 -12.21 -15.49 15.44
CA ILE A 147 -11.27 -14.36 15.57
C ILE A 147 -9.98 -14.78 16.27
N GLU A 148 -10.09 -15.38 17.46
CA GLU A 148 -8.92 -15.80 18.25
C GLU A 148 -8.11 -16.88 17.54
N GLU A 149 -8.77 -17.86 16.91
CA GLU A 149 -8.09 -18.91 16.15
C GLU A 149 -7.40 -18.36 14.90
N THR A 150 -8.00 -17.36 14.24
CA THR A 150 -7.38 -16.64 13.12
C THR A 150 -6.11 -15.94 13.57
N ALA A 151 -6.17 -15.17 14.67
CA ALA A 151 -5.01 -14.50 15.25
C ALA A 151 -3.91 -15.51 15.65
N ARG A 152 -4.29 -16.63 16.28
CA ARG A 152 -3.36 -17.70 16.67
C ARG A 152 -2.68 -18.35 15.45
N ARG A 153 -3.43 -18.64 14.38
CA ARG A 153 -2.89 -19.21 13.13
C ARG A 153 -1.95 -18.22 12.42
N LEU A 154 -2.23 -16.93 12.53
CA LEU A 154 -1.36 -15.84 12.09
C LEU A 154 -0.16 -15.58 13.02
N ARG A 155 -0.02 -16.39 14.09
CA ARG A 155 1.04 -16.28 15.09
C ARG A 155 1.08 -14.91 15.79
N ALA A 156 -0.07 -14.26 15.90
CA ALA A 156 -0.20 -13.04 16.67
C ALA A 156 -0.12 -13.33 18.18
N ASP A 157 0.38 -12.37 18.94
CA ASP A 157 0.36 -12.39 20.40
C ASP A 157 -1.07 -12.18 20.90
N LEU A 158 -1.70 -13.24 21.39
CA LEU A 158 -3.08 -13.19 21.89
C LEU A 158 -3.22 -12.29 23.13
N SER A 159 -2.14 -12.04 23.88
CA SER A 159 -2.17 -11.13 25.03
C SER A 159 -2.23 -9.66 24.63
N SER A 160 -1.91 -9.34 23.37
CA SER A 160 -2.01 -7.99 22.80
C SER A 160 -3.43 -7.59 22.37
N ALA A 161 -4.41 -8.49 22.53
CA ALA A 161 -5.78 -8.31 22.09
C ALA A 161 -6.39 -7.00 22.62
N THR A 162 -6.73 -6.08 21.73
CA THR A 162 -7.33 -4.78 22.08
C THR A 162 -8.52 -4.48 21.17
N PRO A 163 -9.69 -4.06 21.70
CA PRO A 163 -10.80 -3.63 20.86
C PRO A 163 -10.42 -2.37 20.06
N CYS A 164 -10.65 -2.38 18.75
CA CYS A 164 -10.22 -1.30 17.86
C CYS A 164 -11.09 -1.22 16.60
N THR A 165 -11.20 -0.03 16.01
CA THR A 165 -11.78 0.16 14.67
C THR A 165 -10.66 0.21 13.63
N LEU A 166 -10.99 0.08 12.34
CA LEU A 166 -9.99 0.20 11.28
C LEU A 166 -9.30 1.57 11.28
N ARG A 167 -10.02 2.65 11.59
CA ARG A 167 -9.43 4.01 11.73
C ARG A 167 -8.44 4.09 12.89
N GLY A 168 -8.73 3.37 13.97
CA GLY A 168 -7.93 3.39 15.19
C GLY A 168 -6.72 2.45 15.17
N ILE A 169 -6.61 1.57 14.16
CA ILE A 169 -5.70 0.42 14.21
C ILE A 169 -4.23 0.82 14.48
N GLY A 170 -3.78 1.94 13.91
CA GLY A 170 -2.42 2.46 14.07
C GLY A 170 -2.19 3.39 15.27
N HIS A 171 -3.16 3.51 16.20
CA HIS A 171 -3.15 4.44 17.34
C HIS A 171 -3.33 3.72 18.68
N GLY A 172 -3.00 4.34 19.81
CA GLY A 172 -3.31 3.78 21.14
C GLY A 172 -2.51 2.52 21.47
N PHE A 173 -1.21 2.53 21.13
CA PHE A 173 -0.21 1.65 21.73
C PHE A 173 0.40 2.37 22.93
N ASP A 174 0.78 1.63 23.97
CA ASP A 174 1.33 2.22 25.20
C ASP A 174 2.64 2.97 24.91
N GLY A 175 2.70 4.24 25.32
CA GLY A 175 3.93 5.05 25.29
C GLY A 175 4.31 5.64 23.92
N ASP A 176 3.36 5.84 22.99
CA ASP A 176 3.56 6.38 21.63
C ASP A 176 4.50 5.57 20.72
N ALA A 177 5.13 4.52 21.22
CA ALA A 177 5.88 3.57 20.42
C ALA A 177 4.89 2.59 19.77
N ARG A 178 4.63 2.78 18.47
CA ARG A 178 4.13 1.67 17.65
C ARG A 178 5.03 0.44 17.90
N PRO A 179 4.48 -0.79 17.82
CA PRO A 179 5.31 -1.98 17.64
C PRO A 179 6.40 -1.65 16.60
N GLY A 180 7.65 -2.06 16.87
CA GLY A 180 8.78 -1.70 16.01
C GLY A 180 8.46 -1.95 14.54
N ASP A 181 9.09 -1.21 13.61
CA ASP A 181 8.65 -1.11 12.21
C ASP A 181 8.46 -2.45 11.47
N ARG A 182 9.00 -3.55 12.00
CA ARG A 182 8.93 -4.92 11.48
C ARG A 182 7.95 -5.86 12.19
N ALA A 183 7.24 -5.38 13.21
CA ALA A 183 6.13 -6.11 13.81
C ALA A 183 4.85 -5.85 12.99
N GLY A 184 4.06 -6.90 12.74
CA GLY A 184 2.80 -6.77 12.03
C GLY A 184 1.68 -6.33 12.95
N ILE A 185 0.80 -5.42 12.52
CA ILE A 185 -0.46 -5.13 13.23
C ILE A 185 -1.61 -5.67 12.41
N ILE A 186 -2.44 -6.52 13.03
CA ILE A 186 -3.64 -7.07 12.39
C ILE A 186 -4.92 -6.63 13.11
N LEU A 187 -5.98 -6.41 12.33
CA LEU A 187 -7.35 -6.24 12.82
C LEU A 187 -8.17 -7.43 12.38
N VAL A 188 -8.78 -8.13 13.32
CA VAL A 188 -9.52 -9.37 13.08
C VAL A 188 -10.97 -9.21 13.52
N GLY A 189 -11.89 -9.49 12.62
CA GLY A 189 -13.32 -9.31 12.84
C GLY A 189 -14.18 -10.31 12.08
N GLU A 190 -15.40 -10.53 12.56
CA GLU A 190 -16.36 -11.38 11.88
C GLU A 190 -16.80 -10.77 10.55
N ALA A 191 -16.95 -11.64 9.55
CA ALA A 191 -17.46 -11.32 8.23
C ALA A 191 -18.46 -12.37 7.73
N GLY A 192 -19.58 -12.49 8.45
CA GLY A 192 -20.58 -13.52 8.17
C GLY A 192 -20.11 -14.88 8.68
N THR A 193 -20.09 -15.90 7.83
CA THR A 193 -19.51 -17.23 8.15
C THR A 193 -17.99 -17.26 8.02
N TRP A 194 -17.39 -16.15 7.62
CA TRP A 194 -15.95 -15.96 7.46
C TRP A 194 -15.42 -15.02 8.54
N THR A 195 -14.13 -15.09 8.81
CA THR A 195 -13.39 -14.11 9.60
C THR A 195 -12.45 -13.34 8.69
N LEU A 196 -12.47 -12.01 8.77
CA LEU A 196 -11.58 -11.12 8.04
C LEU A 196 -10.45 -10.67 8.95
N ALA A 197 -9.20 -10.89 8.53
CA ALA A 197 -8.02 -10.28 9.12
C ALA A 197 -7.37 -9.33 8.12
N VAL A 198 -7.08 -8.12 8.57
CA VAL A 198 -6.45 -7.06 7.78
C VAL A 198 -5.12 -6.68 8.43
N GLN A 199 -4.03 -6.69 7.67
CA GLN A 199 -2.69 -6.31 8.13
C GLN A 199 -2.31 -4.92 7.64
N VAL A 200 -1.83 -4.08 8.56
CA VAL A 200 -1.52 -2.66 8.29
C VAL A 200 -0.04 -2.35 8.09
N GLN A 201 0.81 -3.26 8.54
CA GLN A 201 2.26 -3.19 8.40
C GLN A 201 2.73 -4.53 7.90
N GLU A 202 3.56 -4.56 6.86
CA GLU A 202 3.98 -5.78 6.15
C GLU A 202 2.85 -6.50 5.42
N MET A 203 3.17 -7.61 4.76
CA MET A 203 2.27 -8.41 3.91
C MET A 203 2.16 -9.88 4.37
N ASP A 204 2.64 -10.18 5.58
CA ASP A 204 2.84 -11.54 6.08
C ASP A 204 1.60 -12.42 6.05
N VAL A 205 0.41 -11.84 6.31
CA VAL A 205 -0.85 -12.59 6.31
C VAL A 205 -1.17 -13.20 4.94
N THR A 206 -0.56 -12.69 3.86
CA THR A 206 -0.71 -13.21 2.50
C THR A 206 0.37 -14.21 2.10
N SER A 207 1.36 -14.47 2.97
CA SER A 207 2.42 -15.44 2.72
C SER A 207 1.89 -16.88 2.67
N GLU A 208 2.50 -17.74 1.86
CA GLU A 208 2.11 -19.14 1.77
C GLU A 208 2.08 -19.85 3.14
N PRO A 209 3.08 -19.70 4.03
CA PRO A 209 3.00 -20.28 5.38
C PRO A 209 1.79 -19.81 6.20
N ALA A 210 1.39 -18.54 6.08
CA ALA A 210 0.21 -17.99 6.75
C ALA A 210 -1.08 -18.58 6.15
N LEU A 211 -1.21 -18.62 4.83
CA LEU A 211 -2.39 -19.19 4.15
C LEU A 211 -2.53 -20.70 4.42
N SER A 212 -1.41 -21.42 4.42
CA SER A 212 -1.35 -22.82 4.83
C SER A 212 -1.67 -23.00 6.32
N ALA A 213 -1.37 -22.04 7.20
CA ALA A 213 -1.81 -22.11 8.60
C ALA A 213 -3.31 -21.87 8.75
N LEU A 214 -3.82 -20.85 8.06
CA LEU A 214 -5.22 -20.42 8.14
C LEU A 214 -6.19 -21.44 7.56
N SER A 215 -5.82 -22.14 6.49
CA SER A 215 -6.71 -23.07 5.79
C SER A 215 -6.67 -24.52 6.33
N ARG A 216 -5.84 -24.87 7.32
CA ARG A 216 -5.76 -26.27 7.81
C ARG A 216 -7.08 -26.76 8.40
N SER A 217 -7.21 -28.08 8.43
CA SER A 217 -8.36 -28.80 9.01
C SER A 217 -9.63 -28.64 8.17
N GLY A 218 -9.48 -28.71 6.85
CA GLY A 218 -10.57 -28.59 5.88
C GLY A 218 -11.07 -27.17 5.65
N GLY A 219 -10.37 -26.15 6.15
CA GLY A 219 -10.75 -24.75 6.00
C GLY A 219 -10.44 -24.19 4.62
N ARG A 220 -11.10 -23.08 4.27
CA ARG A 220 -10.86 -22.32 3.05
C ARG A 220 -10.39 -20.91 3.39
N VAL A 221 -9.42 -20.42 2.62
CA VAL A 221 -8.86 -19.07 2.80
C VAL A 221 -8.75 -18.38 1.46
N LEU A 222 -9.18 -17.13 1.42
CA LEU A 222 -8.96 -16.21 0.32
C LEU A 222 -8.08 -15.07 0.81
N SER A 223 -6.98 -14.79 0.11
CA SER A 223 -6.11 -13.68 0.42
C SER A 223 -6.09 -12.66 -0.70
N MET A 224 -5.90 -11.42 -0.31
CA MET A 224 -5.70 -10.30 -1.20
C MET A 224 -4.52 -9.48 -0.68
N GLY A 225 -3.50 -9.34 -1.51
CA GLY A 225 -2.38 -8.45 -1.25
C GLY A 225 -2.28 -7.44 -2.39
N TRP A 226 -2.15 -6.16 -2.03
CA TRP A 226 -1.80 -5.10 -2.96
C TRP A 226 -0.74 -4.21 -2.31
N HIS A 227 0.29 -3.84 -3.05
CA HIS A 227 1.37 -2.98 -2.58
C HIS A 227 1.95 -2.17 -3.74
N VAL A 228 2.36 -0.93 -3.48
CA VAL A 228 2.82 0.02 -4.51
C VAL A 228 4.03 -0.48 -5.30
N ASN A 229 4.92 -1.26 -4.68
CA ASN A 229 6.12 -1.82 -5.30
C ASN A 229 5.88 -3.17 -6.01
N GLY A 230 4.63 -3.48 -6.38
CA GLY A 230 4.22 -4.78 -6.93
C GLY A 230 3.78 -5.78 -5.86
N ALA A 231 3.34 -6.97 -6.29
CA ALA A 231 2.64 -8.02 -5.52
C ALA A 231 1.11 -7.86 -5.38
N HIS A 232 0.44 -7.53 -6.48
CA HIS A 232 -1.02 -7.56 -6.59
C HIS A 232 -1.50 -8.99 -6.80
N ARG A 233 -1.90 -9.70 -5.75
CA ARG A 233 -2.28 -11.11 -5.87
C ARG A 233 -3.56 -11.45 -5.14
N ILE A 234 -4.33 -12.34 -5.77
CA ILE A 234 -5.42 -13.07 -5.15
C ILE A 234 -4.95 -14.51 -5.01
N THR A 235 -4.93 -15.01 -3.78
CA THR A 235 -4.52 -16.40 -3.50
C THR A 235 -5.63 -17.13 -2.78
N TYR A 236 -5.85 -18.37 -3.19
CA TYR A 236 -6.87 -19.25 -2.63
C TYR A 236 -6.20 -20.51 -2.09
N ALA A 237 -6.47 -20.82 -0.82
CA ALA A 237 -5.91 -21.97 -0.13
C ALA A 237 -7.04 -22.82 0.50
N VAL A 238 -6.85 -24.13 0.47
CA VAL A 238 -7.79 -25.12 0.99
C VAL A 238 -7.01 -26.20 1.72
N ASP A 239 -7.44 -26.54 2.94
CA ASP A 239 -6.86 -27.60 3.76
C ASP A 239 -5.33 -27.54 3.89
N GLY A 240 -4.80 -26.34 4.12
CA GLY A 240 -3.37 -26.11 4.31
C GLY A 240 -2.55 -26.02 3.03
N LEU A 241 -3.17 -26.11 1.85
CA LEU A 241 -2.49 -26.04 0.55
C LEU A 241 -2.93 -24.79 -0.21
N VAL A 242 -1.98 -24.04 -0.75
CA VAL A 242 -2.28 -22.99 -1.73
C VAL A 242 -2.68 -23.68 -3.04
N VAL A 243 -3.97 -23.59 -3.38
CA VAL A 243 -4.55 -24.25 -4.56
C VAL A 243 -4.32 -23.41 -5.80
N SER A 244 -4.41 -22.08 -5.66
CA SER A 244 -4.20 -21.17 -6.77
C SER A 244 -3.73 -19.81 -6.27
N SER A 245 -2.84 -19.19 -7.02
CA SER A 245 -2.41 -17.82 -6.81
C SER A 245 -2.31 -17.15 -8.17
N ALA A 246 -3.06 -16.08 -8.36
CA ALA A 246 -3.07 -15.32 -9.61
C ALA A 246 -2.74 -13.85 -9.33
N PRO A 247 -2.10 -13.15 -10.27
CA PRO A 247 -2.00 -11.72 -10.17
C PRO A 247 -3.41 -11.11 -10.34
N MET A 248 -3.68 -9.95 -9.79
CA MET A 248 -5.06 -9.39 -9.70
C MET A 248 -5.71 -9.09 -11.06
N GLU A 249 -4.94 -9.06 -12.15
CA GLU A 249 -5.48 -8.96 -13.52
C GLU A 249 -6.14 -10.27 -13.97
N LYS A 250 -6.05 -11.34 -13.16
CA LYS A 250 -6.61 -12.66 -13.45
C LYS A 250 -7.36 -13.21 -12.25
N ILE A 251 -8.48 -13.85 -12.52
CA ILE A 251 -9.23 -14.59 -11.50
C ILE A 251 -8.54 -15.95 -11.32
N PRO A 252 -8.23 -16.37 -10.09
CA PRO A 252 -7.75 -17.73 -9.83
C PRO A 252 -8.77 -18.77 -10.33
N ALA A 253 -8.31 -19.80 -11.05
CA ALA A 253 -9.20 -20.80 -11.67
C ALA A 253 -10.29 -21.39 -10.74
N PRO A 254 -10.02 -21.70 -9.46
CA PRO A 254 -11.05 -22.18 -8.54
C PRO A 254 -12.18 -21.19 -8.24
N LEU A 255 -12.01 -19.91 -8.57
CA LEU A 255 -12.94 -18.82 -8.29
C LEU A 255 -13.68 -18.33 -9.55
N GLU A 256 -13.41 -18.89 -10.72
CA GLU A 256 -14.03 -18.48 -12.00
C GLU A 256 -15.56 -18.55 -11.96
N GLN A 257 -16.15 -19.49 -11.23
CA GLN A 257 -17.60 -19.56 -11.07
C GLN A 257 -18.23 -18.29 -10.44
N HIS A 258 -17.42 -17.44 -9.78
CA HIS A 258 -17.87 -16.18 -9.18
C HIS A 258 -17.65 -14.97 -10.10
N MET A 259 -17.18 -15.18 -11.34
CA MET A 259 -16.77 -14.10 -12.24
C MET A 259 -17.89 -13.41 -13.02
N GLU A 260 -19.12 -13.92 -12.98
CA GLU A 260 -20.19 -13.47 -13.88
C GLU A 260 -20.39 -11.94 -13.84
N GLY A 261 -20.12 -11.25 -14.95
CA GLY A 261 -20.21 -9.79 -15.03
C GLY A 261 -19.07 -9.01 -14.37
N LEU A 262 -18.00 -9.67 -13.93
CA LEU A 262 -16.74 -9.02 -13.53
C LEU A 262 -15.80 -8.94 -14.73
N SER A 263 -15.17 -7.79 -14.91
CA SER A 263 -14.08 -7.61 -15.85
C SER A 263 -12.83 -7.32 -15.04
N MET A 264 -11.84 -8.21 -15.06
CA MET A 264 -10.53 -7.88 -14.51
C MET A 264 -9.81 -7.01 -15.53
N PRO A 265 -9.54 -5.74 -15.24
CA PRO A 265 -8.79 -4.91 -16.16
C PRO A 265 -7.40 -5.51 -16.37
N GLY A 266 -7.02 -5.71 -17.63
CA GLY A 266 -5.64 -6.04 -17.96
C GLY A 266 -4.78 -4.82 -17.73
N VAL A 267 -3.69 -4.97 -16.98
CA VAL A 267 -2.68 -3.91 -16.90
C VAL A 267 -1.69 -4.13 -18.03
N ASN A 268 -1.69 -3.21 -18.99
CA ASN A 268 -0.69 -3.18 -20.06
C ASN A 268 0.53 -2.41 -19.52
N TRP A 269 1.48 -3.12 -18.91
CA TRP A 269 2.68 -2.50 -18.35
C TRP A 269 3.73 -2.15 -19.41
N ASP A 270 3.54 -2.61 -20.66
CA ASP A 270 4.53 -2.54 -21.75
C ASP A 270 4.20 -1.47 -22.81
N GLU A 271 3.01 -0.87 -22.78
CA GLU A 271 2.64 0.20 -23.70
C GLU A 271 2.50 1.50 -22.89
N ASP A 272 3.20 2.55 -23.34
CA ASP A 272 2.96 3.96 -22.98
C ASP A 272 1.56 4.38 -23.50
N ASP A 273 0.53 3.59 -23.18
CA ASP A 273 -0.85 3.83 -23.58
C ASP A 273 -1.37 4.97 -22.72
N GLU A 274 -1.18 6.18 -23.23
CA GLU A 274 -1.75 7.44 -22.76
C GLU A 274 -3.30 7.41 -22.67
N ASP A 275 -3.96 6.35 -23.16
CA ASP A 275 -5.41 6.15 -23.16
C ASP A 275 -5.89 4.83 -22.49
N GLY A 276 -4.99 4.05 -21.88
CA GLY A 276 -5.31 2.77 -21.21
C GLY A 276 -5.85 2.93 -19.77
N ASP A 277 -7.00 3.59 -19.63
CA ASP A 277 -7.62 4.04 -18.35
C ASP A 277 -8.22 2.89 -17.49
N PHE A 278 -7.42 1.90 -17.11
CA PHE A 278 -7.78 1.04 -15.99
C PHE A 278 -6.91 1.34 -14.79
N SER A 279 -7.45 2.14 -13.87
CA SER A 279 -6.76 2.46 -12.63
C SER A 279 -6.65 1.22 -11.75
N THR A 280 -5.52 1.07 -11.05
CA THR A 280 -5.31 0.10 -9.96
C THR A 280 -6.51 0.01 -9.01
N GLU A 281 -7.25 1.10 -8.85
CA GLU A 281 -8.47 1.21 -8.05
C GLU A 281 -9.59 0.30 -8.57
N GLU A 282 -9.79 0.21 -9.89
CA GLU A 282 -10.79 -0.66 -10.52
C GLU A 282 -10.45 -2.15 -10.37
N MET A 283 -9.16 -2.48 -10.47
CA MET A 283 -8.67 -3.83 -10.20
C MET A 283 -8.94 -4.24 -8.74
N ILE A 284 -8.62 -3.37 -7.78
CA ILE A 284 -8.87 -3.62 -6.36
C ILE A 284 -10.38 -3.70 -6.08
N ASP A 285 -11.18 -2.83 -6.69
CA ASP A 285 -12.64 -2.84 -6.57
C ASP A 285 -13.22 -4.17 -7.05
N THR A 286 -12.81 -4.63 -8.24
CA THR A 286 -13.24 -5.90 -8.82
C THR A 286 -12.82 -7.08 -7.94
N ALA A 287 -11.60 -7.06 -7.40
CA ALA A 287 -11.11 -8.08 -6.48
C ALA A 287 -11.93 -8.10 -5.17
N LEU A 288 -12.29 -6.94 -4.61
CA LEU A 288 -13.15 -6.83 -3.42
C LEU A 288 -14.57 -7.34 -3.69
N VAL A 289 -15.14 -7.08 -4.87
CA VAL A 289 -16.44 -7.62 -5.28
C VAL A 289 -16.36 -9.14 -5.44
N LEU A 290 -15.30 -9.67 -6.07
CA LEU A 290 -15.06 -11.11 -6.17
C LEU A 290 -15.01 -11.77 -4.79
N VAL A 291 -14.25 -11.19 -3.85
CA VAL A 291 -14.18 -11.63 -2.46
C VAL A 291 -15.58 -11.64 -1.81
N GLY A 292 -16.36 -10.58 -2.03
CA GLY A 292 -17.74 -10.48 -1.53
C GLY A 292 -18.63 -11.62 -2.04
N ARG A 293 -18.49 -11.99 -3.31
CA ARG A 293 -19.23 -13.12 -3.92
C ARG A 293 -18.81 -14.47 -3.39
N VAL A 294 -17.52 -14.68 -3.15
CA VAL A 294 -16.99 -15.94 -2.58
C VAL A 294 -17.43 -16.11 -1.14
N THR A 295 -17.37 -15.03 -0.36
CA THR A 295 -17.67 -15.04 1.08
C THR A 295 -19.17 -14.90 1.38
N GLY A 296 -19.97 -14.48 0.40
CA GLY A 296 -21.39 -14.15 0.58
C GLY A 296 -21.60 -12.83 1.33
N ARG A 297 -20.55 -12.03 1.56
CA ARG A 297 -20.60 -10.76 2.26
C ARG A 297 -19.59 -9.76 1.70
N GLU A 298 -20.11 -8.72 1.05
CA GLU A 298 -19.29 -7.58 0.62
C GLU A 298 -18.77 -6.78 1.82
N LEU A 299 -17.58 -6.18 1.64
CA LEU A 299 -17.03 -5.24 2.60
C LEU A 299 -17.90 -3.97 2.59
N ASP A 300 -18.34 -3.51 3.75
CA ASP A 300 -19.28 -2.40 3.86
C ASP A 300 -18.87 -1.42 4.97
N LYS A 301 -19.53 -0.24 4.99
CA LYS A 301 -19.35 0.76 6.06
C LYS A 301 -19.58 0.16 7.44
N LYS A 302 -20.56 -0.73 7.57
CA LYS A 302 -20.90 -1.37 8.85
C LYS A 302 -19.71 -2.15 9.40
N TRP A 303 -19.00 -2.91 8.57
CA TRP A 303 -17.80 -3.60 9.01
C TRP A 303 -16.67 -2.61 9.32
N LEU A 304 -16.47 -1.60 8.47
CA LEU A 304 -15.37 -0.64 8.63
C LEU A 304 -15.50 0.24 9.89
N ASP A 305 -16.75 0.56 10.30
CA ASP A 305 -17.07 1.29 11.52
C ASP A 305 -17.12 0.41 12.78
N ALA A 306 -17.24 -0.91 12.62
CA ALA A 306 -17.38 -1.82 13.75
C ALA A 306 -16.09 -1.90 14.59
N ILE A 307 -16.27 -2.23 15.87
CA ILE A 307 -15.18 -2.58 16.78
C ILE A 307 -14.81 -4.04 16.54
N HIS A 308 -13.56 -4.26 16.21
CA HIS A 308 -12.92 -5.56 15.99
C HIS A 308 -11.82 -5.80 17.02
N THR A 309 -11.10 -6.91 16.92
CA THR A 309 -9.96 -7.19 17.81
C THR A 309 -8.65 -6.96 17.08
N ARG A 310 -7.84 -6.03 17.60
CA ARG A 310 -6.47 -5.80 17.14
C ARG A 310 -5.50 -6.72 17.86
N TYR A 311 -4.54 -7.27 17.13
CA TYR A 311 -3.41 -8.02 17.66
C TYR A 311 -2.09 -7.55 17.03
N VAL A 312 -0.98 -7.86 17.69
CA VAL A 312 0.39 -7.68 17.20
C VAL A 312 0.97 -9.03 16.78
N ILE A 313 1.57 -9.09 15.61
CA ILE A 313 2.43 -10.18 15.13
C ILE A 313 3.87 -9.78 15.48
N PRO A 314 4.58 -10.53 16.34
CA PRO A 314 5.96 -10.22 16.70
C PRO A 314 6.90 -10.17 15.48
N GLU A 315 7.95 -9.36 15.52
CA GLU A 315 8.99 -9.35 14.48
C GLU A 315 9.64 -10.74 14.31
N GLY A 316 9.96 -11.11 13.08
CA GLY A 316 10.62 -12.40 12.76
C GLY A 316 9.72 -13.63 12.89
N THR A 317 8.40 -13.41 13.03
CA THR A 317 7.41 -14.49 13.15
C THR A 317 7.28 -15.32 11.88
N TRP A 318 7.43 -14.67 10.72
CA TRP A 318 7.44 -15.30 9.42
C TRP A 318 8.85 -15.20 8.81
N PRO A 319 9.35 -16.27 8.16
CA PRO A 319 10.67 -16.31 7.57
C PRO A 319 10.78 -15.49 6.28
#